data_AF-A0A7Y4WUW3-F1
#
_entry.id   AF-A0A7Y4WUW3-F1
#
_cell.length_a   1.000
_cell.length_b   1.000
_cell.length_c   1.000
_cell.angle_alpha   90.00
_cell.angle_beta   90.00
_cell.angle_gamma   90.00
#
_symmetry.space_group_name_H-M   'P 1'
#
loop_
_entity.id
_entity.type
_entity.pdbx_description
1 polymer ?
#
loop_
_entity_poly.entity_id
_entity_poly.type
_entity_poly.pdbx_seq_one_letter_code
_entity_poly.pdbx_strand_id
1 'polypeptide(L)'
;MRTIHGLFLVGVALFVFGIGFIVAGARAAREAAPPVPVAATITPVASVRQIMNAITGPAATAVYEAVSTTIDADGITEVAPETDEDWAALADSAAALIESGNLMLMSGRAVDQGDWVTMTKAFMDAGQEALRAAEAQDTEGILTAGSTVNETCDSCHARYRRD
;
A
#
# COMPACT_ATOMS: atom_id res chain seq x y z
N MET A 1 16.91 -18.12 71.57
CA MET A 1 15.87 -17.58 70.65
C MET A 1 16.42 -16.50 69.71
N ARG A 2 17.18 -15.50 70.19
CA ARG A 2 17.67 -14.37 69.37
C ARG A 2 18.59 -14.74 68.18
N THR A 3 19.41 -15.77 68.32
CA THR A 3 20.31 -16.28 67.26
C THR A 3 19.57 -17.05 66.16
N ILE A 4 18.56 -17.83 66.51
CA ILE A 4 17.73 -18.60 65.58
C ILE A 4 16.88 -17.66 64.71
N HIS A 5 16.35 -16.58 65.29
CA HIS A 5 15.62 -15.55 64.54
C HIS A 5 16.53 -14.79 63.56
N GLY A 6 17.78 -14.52 63.95
CA GLY A 6 18.76 -13.90 63.05
C GLY A 6 19.11 -14.77 61.84
N LEU A 7 19.34 -16.07 62.06
CA LEU A 7 19.61 -17.03 60.97
C LEU A 7 18.40 -17.21 60.04
N PHE A 8 17.19 -17.21 60.59
CA PHE A 8 15.97 -17.30 59.79
C PHE A 8 15.77 -16.06 58.91
N LEU A 9 15.99 -14.85 59.45
CA LEU A 9 15.88 -13.60 58.68
C LEU A 9 16.92 -13.52 57.54
N VAL A 10 18.15 -13.97 57.79
CA VAL A 10 19.20 -14.04 56.74
C VAL A 10 18.82 -15.06 55.66
N GLY A 11 18.28 -16.22 56.04
CA GLY A 11 17.82 -17.24 55.09
C GLY A 11 16.67 -16.73 54.20
N VAL A 12 15.68 -16.05 54.78
CA VAL A 12 14.57 -15.45 54.02
C VAL A 12 15.07 -14.35 53.08
N ALA A 13 15.98 -13.50 53.53
CA ALA A 13 16.57 -12.46 52.68
C ALA A 13 17.31 -13.06 51.49
N LEU A 14 18.16 -14.06 51.70
CA LEU A 14 18.89 -14.73 50.61
C LEU A 14 17.95 -15.44 49.62
N PHE A 15 16.86 -16.04 50.09
CA PHE A 15 15.87 -16.68 49.23
C PHE A 15 15.10 -15.68 48.35
N VAL A 16 14.70 -14.53 48.92
CA VAL A 16 14.00 -13.46 48.18
C VAL A 16 14.93 -12.83 47.14
N PHE A 17 16.19 -12.56 47.48
CA PHE A 17 17.19 -12.07 46.53
C PHE A 17 17.48 -13.10 45.43
N GLY A 18 17.54 -14.39 45.76
CA GLY A 18 17.72 -15.47 44.79
C GLY A 18 16.58 -15.56 43.77
N ILE A 19 15.32 -15.45 44.21
CA ILE A 19 14.16 -15.40 43.32
C ILE A 19 14.19 -14.14 42.46
N GLY A 20 14.57 -12.99 43.03
CA GLY A 20 14.73 -11.74 42.29
C GLY A 20 15.73 -11.86 41.13
N PHE A 21 16.87 -12.51 41.37
CA PHE A 21 17.88 -12.77 40.34
C PHE A 21 17.40 -13.75 39.25
N ILE A 22 16.66 -14.80 39.61
CA ILE A 22 16.10 -15.76 38.63
C ILE A 22 15.05 -15.08 37.74
N VAL A 23 14.16 -14.25 38.32
CA VAL A 23 13.12 -13.54 37.58
C VAL A 23 13.72 -12.46 36.67
N ALA A 24 14.73 -11.72 37.14
CA ALA A 24 15.42 -10.72 36.33
C ALA A 24 16.20 -11.37 35.16
N GLY A 25 16.90 -12.47 35.43
CA GLY A 25 17.61 -13.23 34.39
C GLY A 25 16.66 -13.82 33.34
N ALA A 26 15.51 -14.34 33.76
CA ALA A 26 14.49 -14.88 32.84
C ALA A 26 13.84 -13.78 31.97
N ARG A 27 13.69 -12.55 32.47
CA ARG A 27 13.20 -11.42 31.67
C ARG A 27 14.22 -10.95 30.64
N ALA A 28 15.48 -10.78 31.04
CA ALA A 28 16.55 -10.37 30.13
C ALA A 28 16.79 -11.39 28.99
N ALA A 29 16.67 -12.70 29.28
CA ALA A 29 16.80 -13.74 28.26
C ALA A 29 15.63 -13.76 27.24
N ARG A 30 14.45 -13.25 27.61
CA ARG A 30 13.28 -13.18 26.72
C ARG A 30 13.29 -11.97 25.79
N GLU A 31 14.09 -10.96 26.10
CA GLU A 31 14.25 -9.72 25.32
C GLU A 31 15.35 -9.80 24.24
N ALA A 32 16.27 -10.76 24.33
CA ALA A 32 17.48 -10.80 23.49
C ALA A 32 17.46 -11.89 22.41
N ALA A 33 16.37 -12.02 21.66
CA ALA A 33 16.44 -12.61 20.32
C ALA A 33 16.38 -11.47 19.30
N PRO A 34 17.51 -11.06 18.68
CA PRO A 34 17.43 -10.10 17.58
C PRO A 34 16.53 -10.72 16.50
N PRO A 35 15.52 -10.00 15.99
CA PRO A 35 14.76 -10.50 14.86
C PRO A 35 15.74 -10.72 13.72
N VAL A 36 15.91 -11.98 13.28
CA VAL A 36 16.63 -12.27 12.04
C VAL A 36 15.78 -11.64 10.95
N PRO A 37 16.25 -10.59 10.25
CA PRO A 37 15.49 -10.05 9.15
C PRO A 37 15.58 -11.08 8.03
N VAL A 38 14.56 -11.93 7.90
CA VAL A 38 14.33 -12.65 6.66
C VAL A 38 13.86 -11.57 5.68
N ALA A 39 14.80 -10.92 5.01
CA ALA A 39 14.48 -10.11 3.85
C ALA A 39 13.89 -11.08 2.82
N ALA A 40 12.55 -11.21 2.82
CA ALA A 40 11.85 -12.01 1.85
C ALA A 40 12.26 -11.47 0.47
N THR A 41 12.98 -12.29 -0.29
CA THR A 41 13.35 -11.92 -1.66
C THR A 41 12.04 -11.95 -2.45
N ILE A 42 11.50 -10.78 -2.79
CA ILE A 42 10.28 -10.70 -3.58
C ILE A 42 10.64 -10.96 -5.03
N THR A 43 10.24 -12.12 -5.56
CA THR A 43 10.47 -12.49 -6.96
C THR A 43 9.34 -11.93 -7.84
N PRO A 44 9.63 -11.04 -8.81
CA PRO A 44 8.63 -10.61 -9.78
C PRO A 44 8.29 -11.77 -10.73
N VAL A 45 7.01 -12.18 -10.77
CA VAL A 45 6.53 -13.29 -11.64
C VAL A 45 5.88 -12.82 -12.95
N ALA A 46 5.34 -11.61 -12.96
CA ALA A 46 4.75 -10.97 -14.14
C ALA A 46 5.71 -9.94 -14.76
N SER A 47 5.66 -9.80 -16.08
CA SER A 47 6.27 -8.70 -16.83
C SER A 47 5.49 -7.40 -16.65
N VAL A 48 6.12 -6.26 -16.97
CA VAL A 48 5.45 -4.94 -16.99
C VAL A 48 4.25 -4.96 -17.94
N ARG A 49 4.37 -5.58 -19.13
CA ARG A 49 3.24 -5.70 -20.08
C ARG A 49 2.07 -6.49 -19.49
N GLN A 50 2.34 -7.55 -18.75
CA GLN A 50 1.28 -8.31 -18.05
C GLN A 50 0.63 -7.50 -16.94
N ILE A 51 1.41 -6.71 -16.18
CA ILE A 51 0.86 -5.81 -15.15
C ILE A 51 -0.04 -4.75 -15.79
N MET A 52 0.43 -4.12 -16.87
CA MET A 52 -0.34 -3.13 -17.60
C MET A 52 -1.66 -3.69 -18.11
N ASN A 53 -1.64 -4.89 -18.71
CA ASN A 53 -2.85 -5.49 -19.28
C ASN A 53 -3.80 -6.06 -18.23
N ALA A 54 -3.28 -6.61 -17.13
CA ALA A 54 -4.09 -7.37 -16.16
C ALA A 54 -4.52 -6.55 -14.93
N ILE A 55 -3.84 -5.44 -14.63
CA ILE A 55 -4.09 -4.64 -13.42
C ILE A 55 -4.29 -3.18 -13.82
N THR A 56 -3.26 -2.54 -14.39
CA THR A 56 -3.28 -1.08 -14.62
C THR A 56 -4.38 -0.66 -15.60
N GLY A 57 -4.50 -1.36 -16.73
CA GLY A 57 -5.50 -1.06 -17.77
C GLY A 57 -6.93 -1.17 -17.25
N PRO A 58 -7.36 -2.34 -16.72
CA PRO A 58 -8.71 -2.49 -16.17
C PRO A 58 -9.00 -1.50 -15.03
N ALA A 59 -8.04 -1.25 -14.14
CA ALA A 59 -8.20 -0.30 -13.04
C ALA A 59 -8.35 1.15 -13.55
N ALA A 60 -7.57 1.54 -14.56
CA ALA A 60 -7.67 2.85 -15.19
C ALA A 60 -9.01 3.02 -15.91
N THR A 61 -9.47 2.00 -16.64
CA THR A 61 -10.79 1.98 -17.27
C THR A 61 -11.91 2.20 -16.26
N ALA A 62 -11.85 1.54 -15.09
CA ALA A 62 -12.83 1.76 -14.04
C ALA A 62 -12.87 3.23 -13.57
N VAL A 63 -11.71 3.89 -13.43
CA VAL A 63 -11.64 5.32 -13.10
C VAL A 63 -12.20 6.20 -14.22
N TYR A 64 -11.86 5.92 -15.47
CA TYR A 64 -12.28 6.72 -16.63
C TYR A 64 -13.78 6.62 -16.92
N GLU A 65 -14.37 5.44 -16.71
CA GLU A 65 -15.78 5.17 -17.01
C GLU A 65 -16.69 5.42 -15.80
N ALA A 66 -16.12 5.65 -14.62
CA ALA A 66 -16.89 5.88 -13.39
C ALA A 66 -17.83 7.07 -13.48
N VAL A 67 -17.40 8.17 -14.11
CA VAL A 67 -18.19 9.39 -14.24
C VAL A 67 -18.15 9.90 -15.68
N SER A 68 -19.31 10.09 -16.29
CA SER A 68 -19.40 10.68 -17.63
C SER A 68 -20.72 11.39 -17.87
N THR A 69 -20.71 12.36 -18.78
CA THR A 69 -21.91 13.02 -19.31
C THR A 69 -21.88 12.95 -20.82
N THR A 70 -22.89 12.32 -21.43
CA THR A 70 -23.05 12.23 -22.88
C THR A 70 -24.27 13.04 -23.30
N ILE A 71 -24.09 13.89 -24.33
CA ILE A 71 -25.17 14.67 -24.94
C ILE A 71 -25.31 14.22 -26.39
N ASP A 72 -26.49 13.72 -26.76
CA ASP A 72 -26.79 13.26 -28.12
C ASP A 72 -28.19 13.70 -28.57
N ALA A 73 -28.67 13.15 -29.69
CA ALA A 73 -29.99 13.48 -30.24
C ALA A 73 -31.16 13.00 -29.35
N ASP A 74 -30.92 12.04 -28.47
CA ASP A 74 -31.91 11.42 -27.59
C ASP A 74 -31.94 12.09 -26.20
N GLY A 75 -30.88 12.82 -25.82
CA GLY A 75 -30.88 13.69 -24.65
C GLY A 75 -29.54 13.79 -23.94
N ILE A 76 -29.58 13.97 -22.62
CA ILE A 76 -28.41 13.98 -21.72
C ILE A 76 -28.43 12.69 -20.91
N THR A 77 -27.33 11.94 -20.94
CA THR A 77 -27.11 10.75 -20.10
C THR A 77 -25.93 11.03 -19.16
N GLU A 78 -26.16 10.92 -17.86
CA GLU A 78 -25.12 11.02 -16.82
C GLU A 78 -24.86 9.64 -16.22
N VAL A 79 -23.59 9.30 -16.05
CA VAL A 79 -23.11 8.08 -15.39
C VAL A 79 -22.29 8.52 -14.18
N ALA A 80 -22.59 7.95 -13.01
CA ALA A 80 -21.83 8.11 -11.78
C ALA A 80 -22.08 6.90 -10.85
N PRO A 81 -21.19 6.59 -9.90
CA PRO A 81 -21.47 5.60 -8.86
C PRO A 81 -22.63 6.09 -7.97
N GLU A 82 -23.61 5.23 -7.71
CA GLU A 82 -24.84 5.62 -6.98
C GLU A 82 -24.88 5.05 -5.57
N THR A 83 -24.32 3.87 -5.37
CA THR A 83 -24.35 3.15 -4.09
C THR A 83 -22.98 3.16 -3.41
N ASP A 84 -22.99 2.97 -2.09
CA ASP A 84 -21.75 2.80 -1.31
C ASP A 84 -20.89 1.64 -1.85
N GLU A 85 -21.54 0.60 -2.41
CA GLU A 85 -20.85 -0.53 -3.03
C GLU A 85 -20.15 -0.13 -4.34
N ASP A 86 -20.79 0.70 -5.17
CA ASP A 86 -20.17 1.22 -6.40
C ASP A 86 -18.96 2.10 -6.09
N TRP A 87 -19.10 2.98 -5.08
CA TRP A 87 -17.99 3.82 -4.61
C TRP A 87 -16.84 3.00 -4.02
N ALA A 88 -17.15 1.96 -3.25
CA ALA A 88 -16.14 1.05 -2.73
C ALA A 88 -15.42 0.29 -3.85
N ALA A 89 -16.14 -0.20 -4.85
CA ALA A 89 -15.56 -0.88 -6.00
C ALA A 89 -14.65 0.06 -6.84
N LEU A 90 -15.03 1.34 -6.96
CA LEU A 90 -14.20 2.35 -7.59
C LEU A 90 -12.92 2.63 -6.78
N ALA A 91 -13.04 2.75 -5.46
CA ALA A 91 -11.89 2.91 -4.56
C ALA A 91 -10.94 1.71 -4.64
N ASP A 92 -11.46 0.48 -4.67
CA ASP A 92 -10.67 -0.75 -4.85
C ASP A 92 -9.91 -0.73 -6.18
N SER A 93 -10.56 -0.25 -7.25
CA SER A 93 -9.93 -0.10 -8.57
C SER A 93 -8.82 0.96 -8.54
N ALA A 94 -9.04 2.11 -7.91
CA ALA A 94 -8.03 3.15 -7.74
C ALA A 94 -6.84 2.65 -6.90
N ALA A 95 -7.09 1.88 -5.83
CA ALA A 95 -6.03 1.24 -5.05
C ALA A 95 -5.19 0.27 -5.89
N ALA A 96 -5.85 -0.56 -6.71
CA ALA A 96 -5.16 -1.46 -7.64
C ALA A 96 -4.33 -0.68 -8.68
N LEU A 97 -4.83 0.47 -9.15
CA LEU A 97 -4.10 1.35 -10.06
C LEU A 97 -2.80 1.85 -9.43
N ILE A 98 -2.85 2.38 -8.20
CA ILE A 98 -1.68 2.88 -7.46
C ILE A 98 -0.67 1.75 -7.22
N GLU A 99 -1.12 0.61 -6.72
CA GLU A 99 -0.24 -0.51 -6.40
C GLU A 99 0.40 -1.14 -7.65
N SER A 100 -0.24 -1.02 -8.81
CA SER A 100 0.38 -1.40 -10.07
C SER A 100 1.67 -0.62 -10.35
N GLY A 101 1.76 0.64 -9.90
CA GLY A 101 2.99 1.44 -9.93
C GLY A 101 4.11 0.85 -9.09
N ASN A 102 3.81 0.41 -7.86
CA ASN A 102 4.78 -0.30 -7.02
C ASN A 102 5.29 -1.57 -7.70
N LEU A 103 4.39 -2.32 -8.34
CA LEU A 103 4.77 -3.51 -9.10
C LEU A 103 5.72 -3.17 -10.25
N MET A 104 5.53 -2.04 -10.95
CA MET A 104 6.42 -1.59 -12.03
C MET A 104 7.80 -1.12 -11.53
N LEU A 105 7.90 -0.73 -10.26
CA LEU A 105 9.15 -0.30 -9.61
C LEU A 105 9.90 -1.44 -8.91
N MET A 106 9.34 -2.64 -8.85
CA MET A 106 10.05 -3.80 -8.30
C MET A 106 11.36 -4.06 -9.06
N SER A 107 12.35 -4.59 -8.33
CA SER A 107 13.67 -4.91 -8.88
C SER A 107 13.56 -5.75 -10.16
N GLY A 108 14.26 -5.32 -11.22
CA GLY A 108 14.25 -5.98 -12.53
C GLY A 108 13.11 -5.59 -13.46
N ARG A 109 12.18 -4.71 -13.06
CA ARG A 109 11.10 -4.20 -13.93
C ARG A 109 11.29 -2.76 -14.42
N ALA A 110 11.94 -1.91 -13.62
CA ALA A 110 12.20 -0.53 -14.01
C ALA A 110 13.10 -0.48 -15.26
N VAL A 111 12.70 0.32 -16.26
CA VAL A 111 13.47 0.48 -17.51
C VAL A 111 14.74 1.30 -17.26
N ASP A 112 14.65 2.31 -16.41
CA ASP A 112 15.76 3.09 -15.88
C ASP A 112 15.42 3.63 -14.48
N GLN A 113 16.41 4.26 -13.84
CA GLN A 113 16.27 4.81 -12.48
C GLN A 113 15.89 6.30 -12.47
N GLY A 114 15.65 6.90 -13.64
CA GLY A 114 15.39 8.32 -13.83
C GLY A 114 13.91 8.58 -14.15
N ASP A 115 13.61 8.84 -15.42
CA ASP A 115 12.27 9.25 -15.83
C ASP A 115 11.25 8.13 -15.59
N TRP A 116 11.62 6.86 -15.73
CA TRP A 116 10.71 5.74 -15.44
C TRP A 116 10.20 5.80 -13.99
N VAL A 117 11.11 5.98 -13.04
CA VAL A 117 10.76 6.07 -11.61
C VAL A 117 9.95 7.33 -11.33
N THR A 118 10.36 8.46 -11.89
CA THR A 118 9.68 9.75 -11.71
C THR A 118 8.26 9.72 -12.25
N MET A 119 8.07 9.24 -13.49
CA MET A 119 6.75 9.15 -14.13
C MET A 119 5.87 8.10 -13.46
N THR A 120 6.42 6.97 -13.00
CA THR A 120 5.64 5.97 -12.26
C THR A 120 5.13 6.52 -10.93
N LYS A 121 5.93 7.32 -10.22
CA LYS A 121 5.47 8.00 -9.00
C LYS A 121 4.39 9.03 -9.27
N ALA A 122 4.55 9.85 -10.33
CA ALA A 122 3.51 10.79 -10.73
C ALA A 122 2.19 10.09 -11.08
N PHE A 123 2.26 8.94 -11.76
CA PHE A 123 1.11 8.08 -12.02
C PHE A 123 0.45 7.57 -10.72
N MET A 124 1.24 7.13 -9.75
CA MET A 124 0.74 6.71 -8.43
C MET A 124 0.10 7.86 -7.65
N ASP A 125 0.70 9.06 -7.71
CA ASP A 125 0.16 10.26 -7.06
C ASP A 125 -1.19 10.66 -7.67
N ALA A 126 -1.34 10.59 -9.00
CA ALA A 126 -2.61 10.82 -9.69
C ALA A 126 -3.66 9.75 -9.32
N GLY A 127 -3.26 8.47 -9.26
CA GLY A 127 -4.13 7.39 -8.79
C GLY A 127 -4.59 7.61 -7.33
N GLN A 128 -3.73 8.19 -6.49
CA GLN A 128 -4.06 8.52 -5.11
C GLN A 128 -5.11 9.63 -5.01
N GLU A 129 -5.13 10.58 -5.95
CA GLU A 129 -6.21 11.56 -6.07
C GLU A 129 -7.53 10.89 -6.44
N ALA A 130 -7.52 9.95 -7.39
CA ALA A 130 -8.72 9.16 -7.74
C ALA A 130 -9.24 8.35 -6.54
N LEU A 131 -8.35 7.72 -5.76
CA LEU A 131 -8.73 6.99 -4.56
C LEU A 131 -9.40 7.91 -3.52
N ARG A 132 -8.81 9.08 -3.24
CA ARG A 132 -9.41 10.03 -2.29
C ARG A 132 -10.76 10.55 -2.76
N ALA A 133 -10.91 10.83 -4.05
CA ALA A 133 -12.18 11.25 -4.62
C ALA A 133 -13.25 10.15 -4.53
N ALA A 134 -12.86 8.89 -4.76
CA ALA A 134 -13.76 7.74 -4.60
C ALA A 134 -14.21 7.57 -3.14
N GLU A 135 -13.28 7.63 -2.18
CA GLU A 135 -13.57 7.57 -0.75
C GLU A 135 -14.47 8.72 -0.27
N ALA A 136 -14.33 9.89 -0.89
CA ALA A 136 -15.13 11.08 -0.60
C ALA A 136 -16.46 11.13 -1.38
N GLN A 137 -16.72 10.17 -2.27
CA GLN A 137 -17.86 10.17 -3.20
C GLN A 137 -17.95 11.46 -4.04
N ASP A 138 -16.79 11.95 -4.49
CA ASP A 138 -16.64 13.21 -5.23
C ASP A 138 -16.54 12.96 -6.74
N THR A 139 -17.66 13.14 -7.46
CA THR A 139 -17.72 12.92 -8.91
C THR A 139 -16.86 13.89 -9.71
N GLU A 140 -16.74 15.16 -9.27
CA GLU A 140 -15.88 16.15 -9.94
C GLU A 140 -14.41 15.83 -9.72
N GLY A 141 -14.07 15.39 -8.50
CA GLY A 141 -12.76 14.85 -8.15
C GLY A 141 -12.39 13.65 -9.02
N ILE A 142 -13.31 12.71 -9.26
CA ILE A 142 -13.06 11.56 -10.14
C ILE A 142 -12.82 11.99 -11.59
N LEU A 143 -13.61 12.91 -12.15
CA LEU A 143 -13.40 13.43 -13.50
C LEU A 143 -12.03 14.10 -13.65
N THR A 144 -11.64 14.91 -12.66
CA THR A 144 -10.35 15.59 -12.65
C THR A 144 -9.21 14.58 -12.56
N ALA A 145 -9.28 13.66 -11.61
CA ALA A 145 -8.28 12.62 -11.43
C ALA A 145 -8.16 11.72 -12.67
N GLY A 146 -9.27 11.38 -13.33
CA GLY A 146 -9.27 10.63 -14.59
C GLY A 146 -8.44 11.32 -15.69
N SER A 147 -8.61 12.63 -15.86
CA SER A 147 -7.80 13.42 -16.81
C SER A 147 -6.32 13.39 -16.43
N THR A 148 -5.99 13.63 -15.15
CA THR A 148 -4.61 13.64 -14.67
C THR A 148 -3.94 12.27 -14.84
N VAL A 149 -4.63 11.17 -14.50
CA VAL A 149 -4.14 9.81 -14.73
C VAL A 149 -3.87 9.59 -16.22
N ASN A 150 -4.78 10.01 -17.11
CA ASN A 150 -4.58 9.87 -18.55
C ASN A 150 -3.32 10.61 -19.04
N GLU A 151 -3.09 11.84 -18.57
CA GLU A 151 -1.88 12.61 -18.91
C GLU A 151 -0.59 11.92 -18.46
N THR A 152 -0.58 11.28 -17.28
CA THR A 152 0.58 10.49 -16.84
C THR A 152 0.81 9.25 -17.72
N CYS A 153 -0.28 8.61 -18.16
CA CYS A 153 -0.25 7.46 -19.06
C CYS A 153 0.35 7.84 -20.41
N ASP A 154 -0.13 8.93 -21.02
CA ASP A 154 0.34 9.44 -22.30
C ASP A 154 1.83 9.84 -22.24
N SER A 155 2.22 10.55 -21.18
CA SER A 155 3.60 11.01 -20.98
C SER A 155 4.58 9.83 -20.83
N CYS A 156 4.22 8.83 -20.05
CA CYS A 156 5.05 7.64 -19.86
C CYS A 156 5.13 6.81 -21.15
N HIS A 157 3.99 6.58 -21.82
CA HIS A 157 3.93 5.80 -23.04
C HIS A 157 4.65 6.46 -24.22
N ALA A 158 4.61 7.79 -24.34
CA ALA A 158 5.38 8.52 -25.36
C ALA A 158 6.88 8.24 -25.29
N ARG A 159 7.40 7.91 -24.10
CA ARG A 159 8.82 7.60 -23.88
C ARG A 159 9.14 6.12 -23.91
N TYR A 160 8.28 5.28 -23.33
CA TYR A 160 8.61 3.89 -23.02
C TYR A 160 7.76 2.84 -23.72
N ARG A 161 6.64 3.22 -24.34
CA ARG A 161 5.83 2.26 -25.09
C ARG A 161 6.62 1.84 -26.32
N ARG A 162 7.10 0.60 -26.30
CA ARG A 162 7.69 -0.08 -27.45
C ARG A 162 6.64 -1.01 -28.03
N ASP A 163 6.59 -1.09 -29.35
CA ASP A 163 5.72 -2.01 -30.10
C ASP A 163 5.82 -3.45 -29.52
#